data_AF-A0A931X367-F1
#
_entry.id   AF-A0A931X367-F1
#
_cell.length_a   1.000
_cell.length_b   1.000
_cell.length_c   1.000
_cell.angle_alpha   90.00
_cell.angle_beta   90.00
_cell.angle_gamma   90.00
#
_symmetry.space_group_name_H-M   'P 1'
#
loop_
_entity.id
_entity.type
_entity.pdbx_description
1 polymer ?
#
loop_
_entity_poly.entity_id
_entity_poly.type
_entity_poly.pdbx_seq_one_letter_code
_entity_poly.pdbx_strand_id
1 'polypeptide(L)'
;MNDEPRGTRNGEQSSEPVSGPIDDGAIPPETTPPLAEGSELGATARDDGDAVAESSWRPADYYASPRRAPMFPRWIPLTCGVVAIVALGGMVAVGAFLRSGGLAKFVAIAFGQANAEAARMFDADVEAPARKAFSNSLLAVRDGIAEGEISLSSAVPVLQELQAATRDGKLSAKEVGELTATFEKSLAAPAPAAVPAEPPVLDL
;
A
#
# COMPACT_ATOMS: atom_id res chain seq x y z
N MET A 1 3.91 -51.23 -29.24
CA MET A 1 3.43 -50.58 -30.48
C MET A 1 2.08 -49.98 -30.18
N ASN A 2 2.05 -48.67 -29.94
CA ASN A 2 0.90 -47.79 -30.15
C ASN A 2 1.41 -46.36 -30.10
N ASP A 3 0.97 -45.61 -31.10
CA ASP A 3 1.50 -44.37 -31.63
C ASP A 3 1.46 -43.16 -30.69
N GLU A 4 2.56 -42.42 -30.68
CA GLU A 4 2.61 -41.00 -30.32
C GLU A 4 1.95 -40.15 -31.42
N PRO A 5 1.08 -39.19 -31.09
CA PRO A 5 0.84 -38.06 -31.97
C PRO A 5 1.84 -36.93 -31.68
N ARG A 6 2.75 -36.73 -32.65
CA ARG A 6 3.54 -35.51 -32.85
C ARG A 6 2.66 -34.34 -33.34
N GLY A 7 3.00 -33.13 -32.89
CA GLY A 7 2.68 -31.85 -33.52
C GLY A 7 1.55 -31.09 -32.80
N THR A 8 1.70 -29.83 -32.41
CA THR A 8 2.25 -28.72 -33.22
C THR A 8 3.02 -27.68 -32.40
N ARG A 9 4.16 -27.32 -32.98
CA ARG A 9 4.93 -26.08 -32.88
C ARG A 9 4.03 -24.87 -33.18
N ASN A 10 4.09 -23.81 -32.37
CA ASN A 10 4.09 -22.38 -32.79
C ASN A 10 3.80 -21.45 -31.60
N GLY A 11 4.66 -20.45 -31.42
CA GLY A 11 4.36 -19.31 -30.53
C GLY A 11 5.54 -18.81 -29.70
N GLU A 12 6.72 -18.62 -30.30
CA GLU A 12 7.68 -17.65 -29.76
C GLU A 12 7.02 -16.25 -29.80
N GLN A 13 6.41 -15.84 -28.69
CA GLN A 13 6.15 -14.42 -28.45
C GLN A 13 7.45 -13.80 -27.94
N SER A 14 8.18 -13.25 -28.89
CA SER A 14 9.28 -12.33 -28.66
C SER A 14 8.71 -11.07 -28.00
N SER A 15 8.83 -10.97 -26.68
CA SER A 15 8.54 -9.74 -25.95
C SER A 15 9.68 -8.76 -26.20
N GLU A 16 9.51 -7.86 -27.16
CA GLU A 16 10.37 -6.71 -27.33
C GLU A 16 10.28 -5.81 -26.07
N PRO A 17 11.41 -5.33 -25.51
CA PRO A 17 11.37 -4.32 -24.48
C PRO A 17 10.95 -2.98 -25.13
N VAL A 18 9.76 -2.49 -24.76
CA VAL A 18 9.33 -1.13 -25.06
C VAL A 18 10.17 -0.16 -24.22
N SER A 19 11.31 0.25 -24.78
CA SER A 19 12.07 1.41 -24.30
C SER A 19 11.36 2.66 -24.78
N GLY A 20 10.34 3.09 -24.03
CA GLY A 20 9.78 4.43 -24.17
C GLY A 20 10.71 5.45 -23.49
N PRO A 21 10.92 6.63 -24.07
CA PRO A 21 11.65 7.70 -23.40
C PRO A 21 10.88 8.13 -22.16
N ILE A 22 11.56 8.10 -21.01
CA ILE A 22 11.11 8.73 -19.78
C ILE A 22 11.14 10.24 -20.08
N ASP A 23 9.95 10.81 -20.23
CA ASP A 23 9.75 12.26 -20.28
C ASP A 23 10.08 12.79 -18.88
N ASP A 24 11.31 13.30 -18.72
CA ASP A 24 11.75 14.05 -17.55
C ASP A 24 10.90 15.32 -17.48
N GLY A 25 9.74 15.17 -16.84
CA GLY A 25 8.78 16.24 -16.60
C GLY A 25 9.50 17.45 -16.01
N ALA A 26 9.68 18.45 -16.86
CA ALA A 26 10.25 19.74 -16.52
C ALA A 26 9.50 20.30 -15.29
N ILE A 27 10.22 20.41 -14.18
CA ILE A 27 9.78 21.14 -13.01
C ILE A 27 9.47 22.56 -13.48
N PRO A 28 8.21 23.04 -13.36
CA PRO A 28 7.89 24.41 -13.73
C PRO A 28 8.73 25.36 -12.86
N PRO A 29 9.32 26.43 -13.45
CA PRO A 29 10.12 27.37 -12.69
C PRO A 29 9.28 27.99 -11.58
N GLU A 30 9.80 27.92 -10.36
CA GLU A 30 9.30 28.65 -9.20
C GLU A 30 8.95 30.08 -9.60
N THR A 31 7.67 30.39 -9.54
CA THR A 31 7.16 31.74 -9.78
C THR A 31 7.49 32.56 -8.54
N THR A 32 8.68 33.15 -8.51
CA THR A 32 9.07 34.16 -7.54
C THR A 32 8.10 35.34 -7.66
N PRO A 33 7.29 35.65 -6.63
CA PRO A 33 6.44 36.84 -6.69
C PRO A 33 7.32 38.09 -6.75
N PRO A 34 6.95 39.10 -7.55
CA PRO A 34 7.73 40.33 -7.64
C PRO A 34 7.73 41.03 -6.28
N LEU A 35 8.94 41.44 -5.86
CA LEU A 35 9.14 42.40 -4.79
C LEU A 35 8.32 43.64 -5.10
N ALA A 36 7.27 43.87 -4.32
CA ALA A 36 6.52 45.11 -4.34
C ALA A 36 7.39 46.23 -3.75
N GLU A 37 8.19 46.85 -4.61
CA GLU A 37 8.67 48.21 -4.39
C GLU A 37 7.50 49.19 -4.52
N GLY A 38 7.44 50.16 -3.61
CA GLY A 38 6.66 51.38 -3.79
C GLY A 38 5.32 51.43 -3.06
N SER A 39 5.33 51.96 -1.84
CA SER A 39 4.23 52.78 -1.32
C SER A 39 4.78 53.73 -0.27
N GLU A 40 5.53 54.70 -0.76
CA GLU A 40 5.73 55.97 -0.09
C GLU A 40 4.44 56.81 -0.18
N LEU A 41 4.11 57.46 0.94
CA LEU A 41 3.26 58.64 1.10
C LEU A 41 1.79 58.58 0.69
N GLY A 42 0.94 58.68 1.70
CA GLY A 42 -0.48 59.03 1.56
C GLY A 42 -1.13 59.38 2.89
N ALA A 43 -0.54 60.32 3.65
CA ALA A 43 -1.19 60.93 4.79
C ALA A 43 -2.29 61.88 4.28
N THR A 44 -3.53 61.40 4.24
CA THR A 44 -4.70 62.29 4.29
C THR A 44 -5.64 61.79 5.37
N ALA A 45 -5.66 62.55 6.46
CA ALA A 45 -6.69 62.47 7.48
C ALA A 45 -8.05 62.66 6.79
N ARG A 46 -8.92 61.65 6.91
CA ARG A 46 -10.35 61.82 6.71
C ARG A 46 -11.06 61.22 7.91
N ASP A 47 -11.47 62.17 8.75
CA ASP A 47 -12.47 62.07 9.79
C ASP A 47 -13.82 61.62 9.21
N ASP A 48 -14.70 61.19 10.12
CA ASP A 48 -16.12 60.88 9.95
C ASP A 48 -16.51 59.47 9.47
N GLY A 49 -17.03 58.70 10.42
CA GLY A 49 -18.06 57.70 10.16
C GLY A 49 -17.96 56.50 11.08
N ASP A 50 -18.93 56.37 11.98
CA ASP A 50 -19.17 55.23 12.87
C ASP A 50 -19.38 53.91 12.09
N ALA A 51 -18.29 53.38 11.53
CA ALA A 51 -18.25 52.07 10.89
C ALA A 51 -17.80 51.06 11.95
N VAL A 52 -18.70 50.14 12.26
CA VAL A 52 -18.47 48.94 13.05
C VAL A 52 -17.11 48.38 12.69
N ALA A 53 -16.16 48.48 13.62
CA ALA A 53 -14.80 47.97 13.43
C ALA A 53 -14.89 46.44 13.28
N GLU A 54 -15.05 45.98 12.04
CA GLU A 54 -14.73 44.62 11.67
C GLU A 54 -13.23 44.48 11.93
N SER A 55 -12.89 44.00 13.12
CA SER A 55 -11.52 43.75 13.52
C SER A 55 -10.91 42.79 12.50
N SER A 56 -10.10 43.33 11.59
CA SER A 56 -9.38 42.54 10.60
C SER A 56 -8.38 41.69 11.38
N TRP A 57 -8.80 40.48 11.75
CA TRP A 57 -7.93 39.53 12.43
C TRP A 57 -6.75 39.22 11.51
N ARG A 58 -5.56 39.74 11.85
CA ARG A 58 -4.33 39.35 11.17
C ARG A 58 -3.61 38.35 12.07
N PRO A 59 -3.17 37.19 11.54
CA PRO A 59 -2.40 36.22 12.31
C PRO A 59 -1.16 36.82 13.02
N ALA A 60 -0.60 37.90 12.47
CA ALA A 60 0.54 38.61 13.04
C ALA A 60 0.22 39.28 14.39
N ASP A 61 -1.00 39.81 14.57
CA ASP A 61 -1.40 40.53 15.80
C ASP A 61 -1.46 39.59 17.01
N TYR A 62 -1.69 38.30 16.77
CA TYR A 62 -1.70 37.26 17.80
C TYR A 62 -0.31 37.06 18.44
N TYR A 63 0.76 37.12 17.64
CA TYR A 63 2.14 36.94 18.13
C TYR A 63 2.73 38.21 18.77
N ALA A 64 2.21 39.39 18.41
CA ALA A 64 2.64 40.68 18.95
C ALA A 64 2.00 41.02 20.31
N SER A 65 0.92 40.34 20.70
CA SER A 65 0.21 40.64 21.94
C SER A 65 0.92 40.09 23.20
N PRO A 66 1.03 40.87 24.30
CA PRO A 66 1.62 40.41 25.55
C PRO A 66 0.74 39.40 26.32
N ARG A 67 -0.51 39.17 25.89
CA ARG A 67 -1.43 38.17 26.43
C ARG A 67 -1.80 37.16 25.35
N ARG A 68 -1.01 36.08 25.26
CA ARG A 68 -1.30 34.94 24.39
C ARG A 68 -2.47 34.14 24.97
N ALA A 69 -3.69 34.38 24.49
CA ALA A 69 -4.81 33.47 24.73
C ALA A 69 -4.51 32.14 24.02
N PRO A 70 -4.76 30.96 24.62
CA PRO A 70 -4.42 29.69 23.98
C PRO A 70 -5.19 29.50 22.66
N MET A 71 -4.45 29.34 21.56
CA MET A 71 -5.00 29.16 20.20
C MET A 71 -5.89 27.91 20.06
N PHE A 72 -5.62 26.90 20.88
CA PHE A 72 -6.37 25.66 20.93
C PHE A 72 -6.90 25.43 22.34
N PRO A 73 -8.14 24.95 22.49
CA PRO A 73 -8.65 24.58 23.79
C PRO A 73 -7.79 23.47 24.41
N ARG A 74 -7.59 23.55 25.73
CA ARG A 74 -6.58 22.77 26.48
C ARG A 74 -6.67 21.25 26.31
N TRP A 75 -7.80 20.73 25.84
CA TRP A 75 -8.03 19.29 25.63
C TRP A 75 -7.40 18.75 24.33
N ILE A 76 -7.13 19.59 23.32
CA ILE A 76 -6.55 19.15 22.04
C ILE A 76 -5.12 18.61 22.17
N PRO A 77 -4.16 19.29 22.86
CA PRO A 77 -2.83 18.71 23.06
C PRO A 77 -2.86 17.46 23.95
N LEU A 78 -3.85 17.34 24.85
CA LEU A 78 -4.05 16.15 25.67
C LEU A 78 -4.50 14.95 24.84
N THR A 79 -5.42 15.13 23.88
CA THR A 79 -5.89 14.03 23.02
C THR A 79 -4.81 13.59 22.03
N CYS A 80 -4.05 14.51 21.46
CA CYS A 80 -2.96 14.17 20.54
C CYS A 80 -1.90 13.28 21.23
N GLY A 81 -1.52 13.61 22.46
CA GLY A 81 -0.57 12.80 23.24
C GLY A 81 -1.09 11.40 23.57
N VAL A 82 -2.38 11.28 23.95
CA VAL A 82 -2.99 9.97 24.25
C VAL A 82 -3.11 9.10 23.00
N VAL A 83 -3.51 9.67 21.86
CA VAL A 83 -3.58 8.94 20.59
C VAL A 83 -2.21 8.45 20.18
N ALA A 84 -1.16 9.26 20.34
CA ALA A 84 0.20 8.83 20.06
C ALA A 84 0.65 7.66 20.96
N ILE A 85 0.35 7.71 22.26
CA ILE A 85 0.68 6.61 23.19
C ILE A 85 -0.08 5.33 22.84
N VAL A 86 -1.37 5.44 22.50
CA VAL A 86 -2.18 4.29 22.10
C VAL A 86 -1.67 3.70 20.78
N ALA A 87 -1.34 4.54 19.80
CA ALA A 87 -0.79 4.09 18.52
C ALA A 87 0.56 3.40 18.72
N LEU A 88 1.45 3.97 19.55
CA LEU A 88 2.75 3.38 19.86
C LEU A 88 2.60 2.06 20.60
N GLY A 89 1.72 2.00 21.61
CA GLY A 89 1.39 0.78 22.33
C GLY A 89 0.79 -0.30 21.43
N GLY A 90 -0.07 0.09 20.49
CA GLY A 90 -0.60 -0.79 19.45
C GLY A 90 0.50 -1.36 18.55
N MET A 91 1.43 -0.52 18.08
CA MET A 91 2.56 -0.96 17.26
C MET A 91 3.49 -1.92 18.02
N VAL A 92 3.76 -1.66 19.29
CA VAL A 92 4.55 -2.57 20.15
C VAL A 92 3.82 -3.88 20.38
N ALA A 93 2.51 -3.85 20.64
CA ALA A 93 1.70 -5.04 20.81
C ALA A 93 1.64 -5.88 19.52
N VAL A 94 1.49 -5.23 18.36
CA VAL A 94 1.57 -5.87 17.05
C VAL A 94 2.96 -6.48 16.86
N GLY A 95 4.04 -5.74 17.08
CA GLY A 95 5.41 -6.25 16.95
C GLY A 95 5.68 -7.46 17.86
N ALA A 96 5.22 -7.42 19.12
CA ALA A 96 5.35 -8.52 20.06
C ALA A 96 4.54 -9.76 19.61
N PHE A 97 3.33 -9.56 19.11
CA PHE A 97 2.47 -10.62 18.58
C PHE A 97 3.05 -11.26 17.31
N LEU A 98 3.64 -10.45 16.41
CA LEU A 98 4.35 -10.95 15.24
C LEU A 98 5.53 -11.84 15.65
N ARG A 99 6.31 -11.42 16.66
CA ARG A 99 7.47 -12.17 17.17
C ARG A 99 7.10 -13.46 17.90
N SER A 100 5.91 -13.55 18.51
CA SER A 100 5.45 -14.76 19.21
C SER A 100 4.85 -15.84 18.28
N GLY A 101 5.01 -15.72 16.96
CA GLY A 101 4.36 -16.60 15.98
C GLY A 101 2.87 -16.32 15.80
N GLY A 102 2.37 -15.19 16.33
CA GLY A 102 0.98 -14.77 16.14
C GLY A 102 0.66 -14.43 14.68
N LEU A 103 1.67 -13.98 13.91
CA LEU A 103 1.53 -13.73 12.48
C LEU A 103 1.07 -14.98 11.73
N ALA A 104 1.69 -16.15 11.96
CA ALA A 104 1.32 -17.38 11.28
C ALA A 104 -0.14 -17.78 11.57
N LYS A 105 -0.59 -17.62 12.83
CA LYS A 105 -1.99 -17.86 13.21
C LYS A 105 -2.95 -16.86 12.56
N PHE A 106 -2.57 -15.58 12.51
CA PHE A 106 -3.38 -14.54 11.89
C PHE A 106 -3.50 -14.75 10.39
N VAL A 107 -2.38 -15.05 9.71
CA VAL A 107 -2.33 -15.41 8.29
C VAL A 107 -3.16 -16.66 8.04
N ALA A 108 -3.08 -17.69 8.88
CA ALA A 108 -3.91 -18.89 8.75
C ALA A 108 -5.42 -18.60 8.87
N ILE A 109 -5.82 -17.72 9.79
CA ILE A 109 -7.22 -17.28 9.95
C ILE A 109 -7.67 -16.46 8.74
N ALA A 110 -6.88 -15.47 8.33
CA ALA A 110 -7.18 -14.59 7.20
C ALA A 110 -7.31 -15.39 5.89
N PHE A 111 -6.36 -16.29 5.61
CA PHE A 111 -6.43 -17.20 4.47
C PHE A 111 -7.60 -18.17 4.59
N GLY A 112 -7.93 -18.66 5.78
CA GLY A 112 -9.09 -19.52 5.98
C GLY A 112 -10.42 -18.82 5.63
N GLN A 113 -10.58 -17.57 6.03
CA GLN A 113 -11.75 -16.76 5.67
C GLN A 113 -11.77 -16.43 4.18
N ALA A 114 -10.64 -16.02 3.61
CA ALA A 114 -10.52 -15.74 2.19
C ALA A 114 -10.85 -16.97 1.32
N ASN A 115 -10.42 -18.17 1.73
CA ASN A 115 -10.72 -19.41 1.01
C ASN A 115 -12.22 -19.77 1.10
N ALA A 116 -12.85 -19.50 2.25
CA ALA A 116 -14.30 -19.69 2.42
C ALA A 116 -15.13 -18.71 1.58
N GLU A 117 -14.66 -17.48 1.38
CA GLU A 117 -15.27 -16.50 0.47
C GLU A 117 -15.00 -16.83 -1.00
N ALA A 118 -13.77 -17.19 -1.36
CA ALA A 118 -13.42 -17.62 -2.71
C ALA A 118 -14.24 -18.84 -3.14
N ALA A 119 -14.52 -19.76 -2.22
CA ALA A 119 -15.42 -20.90 -2.44
C ALA A 119 -16.83 -20.51 -2.90
N ARG A 120 -17.29 -19.30 -2.54
CA ARG A 120 -18.60 -18.75 -2.94
C ARG A 120 -18.55 -17.96 -4.26
N MET A 121 -17.35 -17.61 -4.74
CA MET A 121 -17.12 -16.85 -5.97
C MET A 121 -16.80 -17.73 -7.19
N PHE A 122 -16.64 -19.05 -7.02
CA PHE A 122 -16.48 -19.94 -8.16
C PHE A 122 -17.75 -19.97 -9.02
N ASP A 123 -17.60 -19.79 -10.33
CA ASP A 123 -18.71 -19.97 -11.24
C ASP A 123 -19.14 -21.45 -11.28
N ALA A 124 -20.37 -21.69 -11.74
CA ALA A 124 -20.94 -23.05 -11.81
C ALA A 124 -20.10 -23.99 -12.69
N ASP A 125 -19.40 -23.42 -13.67
CA ASP A 125 -18.58 -24.13 -14.67
C ASP A 125 -17.23 -24.63 -14.13
N VAL A 126 -16.83 -24.27 -12.90
CA VAL A 126 -15.55 -24.74 -12.34
C VAL A 126 -15.71 -26.16 -11.78
N GLU A 127 -15.01 -27.13 -12.36
CA GLU A 127 -15.04 -28.50 -11.86
C GLU A 127 -14.52 -28.61 -10.42
N ALA A 128 -15.13 -29.48 -9.61
CA ALA A 128 -14.69 -29.76 -8.23
C ALA A 128 -13.19 -30.11 -8.08
N PRO A 129 -12.57 -30.92 -8.96
CA PRO A 129 -11.12 -31.14 -8.92
C PRO A 129 -10.29 -29.87 -9.10
N ALA A 130 -10.69 -28.96 -10.00
CA ALA A 130 -9.99 -27.70 -10.24
C ALA A 130 -10.07 -26.77 -9.02
N ARG A 131 -11.23 -26.68 -8.36
CA ARG A 131 -11.40 -25.95 -7.10
C ARG A 131 -10.47 -26.46 -6.00
N LYS A 132 -10.34 -27.79 -5.91
CA LYS A 132 -9.47 -28.42 -4.91
C LYS A 132 -7.99 -28.15 -5.20
N ALA A 133 -7.57 -28.24 -6.46
CA ALA A 133 -6.20 -27.92 -6.87
C ALA A 133 -5.83 -26.47 -6.51
N PHE A 134 -6.68 -25.52 -6.85
CA PHE A 134 -6.51 -24.11 -6.48
C PHE A 134 -6.45 -23.90 -4.96
N SER A 135 -7.34 -24.54 -4.19
CA SER A 135 -7.33 -24.42 -2.74
C SER A 135 -6.03 -24.97 -2.12
N ASN A 136 -5.49 -26.04 -2.70
CA ASN A 136 -4.23 -26.64 -2.25
C ASN A 136 -3.02 -25.76 -2.61
N SER A 137 -3.00 -25.17 -3.81
CA SER A 137 -1.90 -24.28 -4.22
C SER A 137 -1.87 -23.01 -3.38
N LEU A 138 -3.05 -22.47 -3.03
CA LEU A 138 -3.18 -21.32 -2.12
C LEU A 138 -2.66 -21.66 -0.71
N LEU A 139 -3.02 -22.85 -0.19
CA LEU A 139 -2.53 -23.31 1.12
C LEU A 139 -1.01 -23.56 1.10
N ALA A 140 -0.48 -24.14 0.03
CA ALA A 140 0.96 -24.38 -0.12
C ALA A 140 1.75 -23.06 -0.12
N VAL A 141 1.26 -22.03 -0.82
CA VAL A 141 1.90 -20.70 -0.78
C VAL A 141 1.80 -20.06 0.60
N ARG A 142 0.65 -20.18 1.28
CA ARG A 142 0.49 -19.69 2.65
C ARG A 142 1.50 -20.35 3.59
N ASP A 143 1.61 -21.66 3.53
CA ASP A 143 2.46 -22.45 4.42
C ASP A 143 3.94 -22.17 4.12
N GLY A 144 4.33 -22.11 2.85
CA GLY A 144 5.70 -21.73 2.47
C GLY A 144 6.09 -20.30 2.87
N ILE A 145 5.16 -19.34 2.88
CA ILE A 145 5.41 -18.00 3.43
C ILE A 145 5.54 -18.06 4.97
N ALA A 146 4.68 -18.82 5.64
CA ALA A 146 4.70 -18.95 7.10
C ALA A 146 5.97 -19.63 7.61
N GLU A 147 6.48 -20.59 6.85
CA GLU A 147 7.72 -21.34 7.12
C GLU A 147 8.97 -20.59 6.63
N GLY A 148 8.81 -19.51 5.87
CA GLY A 148 9.89 -18.71 5.32
C GLY A 148 10.61 -19.36 4.13
N GLU A 149 10.04 -20.44 3.57
CA GLU A 149 10.52 -21.09 2.35
C GLU A 149 10.24 -20.26 1.09
N ILE A 150 9.21 -19.41 1.13
CA ILE A 150 8.81 -18.52 0.05
C ILE A 150 8.93 -17.08 0.55
N SER A 151 9.57 -16.21 -0.23
CA SER A 151 9.59 -14.79 0.12
C SER A 151 8.23 -14.13 -0.10
N LEU A 152 7.92 -13.15 0.75
CA LEU A 152 6.74 -12.33 0.54
C LEU A 152 6.77 -11.64 -0.83
N SER A 153 7.95 -11.28 -1.34
CA SER A 153 8.13 -10.64 -2.65
C SER A 153 7.72 -11.53 -3.84
N SER A 154 7.94 -12.84 -3.78
CA SER A 154 7.52 -13.75 -4.86
C SER A 154 6.01 -14.01 -4.83
N ALA A 155 5.38 -13.84 -3.66
CA ALA A 155 3.93 -13.95 -3.50
C ALA A 155 3.15 -12.68 -3.94
N VAL A 156 3.79 -11.51 -3.99
CA VAL A 156 3.14 -10.25 -4.44
C VAL A 156 2.45 -10.35 -5.80
N PRO A 157 3.11 -10.81 -6.89
CA PRO A 157 2.46 -10.87 -8.21
C PRO A 157 1.26 -11.81 -8.22
N VAL A 158 1.32 -12.89 -7.46
CA VAL A 158 0.21 -13.85 -7.32
C VAL A 158 -0.98 -13.20 -6.62
N LEU A 159 -0.74 -12.44 -5.55
CA LEU A 159 -1.79 -11.70 -4.85
C LEU A 159 -2.42 -10.61 -5.74
N GLN A 160 -1.63 -9.98 -6.61
CA GLN A 160 -2.14 -9.00 -7.58
C GLN A 160 -3.03 -9.65 -8.64
N GLU A 161 -2.64 -10.80 -9.19
CA GLU A 161 -3.48 -11.57 -10.12
C GLU A 161 -4.76 -12.06 -9.44
N LEU A 162 -4.66 -12.55 -8.20
CA LEU A 162 -5.83 -12.98 -7.43
C LEU A 162 -6.79 -11.82 -7.20
N GLN A 163 -6.27 -10.63 -6.85
CA GLN A 163 -7.07 -9.42 -6.69
C GLN A 163 -7.73 -8.99 -8.00
N ALA A 164 -7.00 -9.07 -9.13
CA ALA A 164 -7.52 -8.75 -10.44
C ALA A 164 -8.66 -9.70 -10.84
N ALA A 165 -8.47 -11.02 -10.66
CA ALA A 165 -9.46 -12.03 -10.96
C ALA A 165 -10.69 -11.97 -10.04
N THR A 166 -10.52 -11.58 -8.77
CA THR A 166 -11.66 -11.43 -7.84
C THR A 166 -12.41 -10.11 -8.00
N ARG A 167 -11.87 -9.14 -8.75
CA ARG A 167 -12.51 -7.84 -8.96
C ARG A 167 -13.87 -7.94 -9.67
N ASP A 168 -14.00 -8.91 -10.57
CA ASP A 168 -15.24 -9.16 -11.32
C ASP A 168 -16.23 -10.05 -10.53
N GLY A 169 -15.87 -10.44 -9.30
CA GLY A 169 -16.72 -11.17 -8.35
C GLY A 169 -16.96 -12.65 -8.71
N LYS A 170 -16.38 -13.13 -9.80
CA LYS A 170 -16.49 -14.51 -10.26
C LYS A 170 -15.14 -15.03 -10.76
N LEU A 171 -14.86 -16.29 -10.45
CA LEU A 171 -13.70 -17.02 -10.94
C LEU A 171 -14.13 -18.05 -11.98
N SER A 172 -13.75 -17.85 -13.23
CA SER A 172 -13.96 -18.81 -14.32
C SER A 172 -12.94 -19.94 -14.29
N ALA A 173 -13.24 -21.07 -14.94
CA ALA A 173 -12.32 -22.21 -15.00
C ALA A 173 -10.98 -21.88 -15.66
N LYS A 174 -10.98 -20.96 -16.62
CA LYS A 174 -9.76 -20.50 -17.31
C LYS A 174 -8.86 -19.69 -16.36
N GLU A 175 -9.44 -18.74 -15.64
CA GLU A 175 -8.72 -17.92 -14.66
C GLU A 175 -8.18 -18.78 -13.51
N VAL A 176 -8.97 -19.74 -13.02
CA VAL A 176 -8.51 -20.67 -11.98
C VAL A 176 -7.30 -21.48 -12.45
N GLY A 177 -7.28 -21.92 -13.72
CA GLY A 177 -6.13 -22.59 -14.31
C GLY A 177 -4.90 -21.70 -14.42
N GLU A 178 -5.06 -20.47 -14.91
CA GLU A 178 -3.98 -19.48 -15.02
C GLU A 178 -3.41 -19.13 -13.63
N LEU A 179 -4.27 -18.84 -12.65
CA LEU A 179 -3.88 -18.59 -11.27
C LEU A 179 -3.10 -19.75 -10.67
N THR A 180 -3.58 -20.99 -10.85
CA THR A 180 -2.92 -22.19 -10.31
C THR A 180 -1.50 -22.34 -10.88
N ALA A 181 -1.31 -22.07 -12.18
CA ALA A 181 0.02 -22.07 -12.79
C ALA A 181 0.93 -20.97 -12.22
N THR A 182 0.40 -19.77 -11.94
CA THR A 182 1.16 -18.70 -11.28
C THR A 182 1.54 -19.08 -9.85
N PHE A 183 0.64 -19.71 -9.10
CA PHE A 183 0.93 -20.24 -7.76
C PHE A 183 2.08 -21.25 -7.80
N GLU A 184 2.03 -22.24 -8.70
CA GLU A 184 3.10 -23.23 -8.86
C GLU A 184 4.44 -22.59 -9.25
N LYS A 185 4.43 -21.58 -10.12
CA LYS A 185 5.64 -20.84 -10.49
C LYS A 185 6.23 -20.08 -9.31
N SER A 186 5.40 -19.52 -8.43
CA SER A 186 5.85 -18.82 -7.22
C SER A 186 6.42 -19.78 -6.17
N LEU A 187 5.88 -21.00 -6.08
CA LEU A 187 6.39 -22.08 -5.23
C LEU A 187 7.76 -22.58 -5.68
N ALA A 188 8.02 -22.56 -6.98
CA ALA A 188 9.31 -22.94 -7.55
C ALA A 188 10.40 -21.86 -7.42
N ALA A 189 10.03 -20.63 -7.03
CA ALA A 189 10.99 -19.54 -6.85
C ALA A 189 11.74 -19.73 -5.50
N PRO A 190 13.07 -19.89 -5.50
CA PRO A 190 13.81 -20.06 -4.26
C PRO A 190 13.71 -18.79 -3.40
N ALA A 191 13.58 -18.95 -2.09
CA ALA A 191 13.73 -17.85 -1.16
C ALA A 191 15.03 -17.07 -1.48
N PRO A 192 14.98 -15.73 -1.55
CA PRO A 192 16.19 -14.94 -1.72
C PRO A 192 17.12 -15.31 -0.58
N ALA A 193 18.32 -15.79 -0.93
CA ALA A 193 19.35 -16.15 0.03
C ALA A 193 19.44 -15.01 1.05
N ALA A 194 19.15 -15.34 2.33
CA ALA A 194 19.02 -14.36 3.40
C ALA A 194 20.12 -13.30 3.24
N VAL A 195 19.71 -12.08 2.88
CA VAL A 195 20.66 -10.97 2.74
C VAL A 195 21.40 -10.93 4.06
N PRO A 196 22.71 -11.22 4.09
CA PRO A 196 23.46 -11.27 5.34
C PRO A 196 23.22 -9.92 5.99
N ALA A 197 22.66 -9.94 7.21
CA ALA A 197 22.29 -8.74 7.93
C ALA A 197 23.52 -7.84 8.00
N GLU A 198 23.56 -6.84 7.13
CA GLU A 198 24.64 -5.88 7.10
C GLU A 198 24.55 -5.16 8.45
N PRO A 199 25.57 -5.26 9.32
CA PRO A 199 25.50 -4.65 10.62
C PRO A 199 25.28 -3.15 10.41
N PRO A 200 24.37 -2.51 11.16
CA PRO A 200 24.10 -1.10 10.99
C PRO A 200 25.42 -0.35 11.17
N VAL A 201 25.93 0.22 10.08
CA VAL A 201 27.08 1.11 10.12
C VAL A 201 26.60 2.37 10.82
N LEU A 202 26.86 2.44 12.12
CA LEU A 202 26.74 3.65 12.90
C LEU A 202 27.89 4.57 12.46
N ASP A 203 27.65 5.38 11.45
CA ASP A 203 28.47 6.58 11.23
C ASP A 203 28.20 7.53 12.40
N LEU A 204 29.23 7.67 13.25
CA LEU A 204 29.31 8.56 14.41
C LEU A 204 30.11 9.81 14.06
#